data_AF-A0ABD4RZL0-F1
#
_entry.id   AF-A0ABD4RZL0-F1
#
_cell.length_a   1.000
_cell.length_b   1.000
_cell.length_c   1.000
_cell.angle_alpha   90.00
_cell.angle_beta   90.00
_cell.angle_gamma   90.00
#
_symmetry.space_group_name_H-M   'P 1'
#
loop_
_entity.id
_entity.type
_entity.pdbx_description
1 polymer ?
#
loop_
_entity_poly.entity_id
_entity_poly.type
_entity_poly.pdbx_seq_one_letter_code
_entity_poly.pdbx_strand_id
1 'polypeptide(L)'
;MYTNFNINFDNFNKKENATKFMIMGVLLVILGFLCITFKTLGIKLISWTFGVALLFFAYLNLKNINELKRYAAKEEIKPSTNVQWILIVTCILLFVFPQKIQSIFSLLLGFYLIFNQLVVFVNSKNNPYSKFTTWNIVKTLFGICLILSPLFLSRFIVSIMSFFIILFGLALFFSGNKSRKY
;
A
#
# COMPACT_ATOMS: atom_id res chain seq x y z
N MET A 1 -21.48 -2.46 19.35
CA MET A 1 -21.98 -1.08 19.20
C MET A 1 -21.37 -0.51 17.93
N TYR A 2 -22.16 -0.38 16.85
CA TYR A 2 -21.70 0.28 15.63
C TYR A 2 -21.65 1.79 15.92
N THR A 3 -20.47 2.32 16.20
CA THR A 3 -20.26 3.77 16.10
C THR A 3 -20.34 4.11 14.63
N ASN A 4 -21.51 4.58 14.19
CA ASN A 4 -21.64 5.29 12.93
C ASN A 4 -20.62 6.43 12.97
N PHE A 5 -19.53 6.32 12.20
CA PHE A 5 -18.64 7.42 11.93
C PHE A 5 -19.44 8.43 11.10
N ASN A 6 -20.21 9.29 11.77
CA ASN A 6 -20.80 10.46 11.16
C ASN A 6 -19.65 11.46 10.93
N ILE A 7 -18.95 11.30 9.81
CA ILE A 7 -17.94 12.26 9.37
C ILE A 7 -18.72 13.50 8.94
N ASN A 8 -18.95 14.40 9.89
CA ASN A 8 -19.72 15.61 9.65
C ASN A 8 -18.86 16.64 8.90
N PHE A 9 -19.13 16.81 7.61
CA PHE A 9 -18.42 17.73 6.71
C PHE A 9 -18.97 19.17 6.76
N ASP A 10 -19.95 19.49 7.61
CA ASP A 10 -20.55 20.83 7.71
C ASP A 10 -19.52 21.94 8.04
N ASN A 11 -18.40 21.58 8.66
CA ASN A 11 -17.31 22.50 8.99
C ASN A 11 -16.24 22.64 7.89
N PHE A 12 -16.33 21.89 6.80
CA PHE A 12 -15.29 21.85 5.75
C PHE A 12 -15.27 23.12 4.89
N ASN A 13 -16.40 23.80 4.74
CA ASN A 13 -16.54 25.03 3.95
C ASN A 13 -16.49 26.32 4.79
N LYS A 14 -16.18 26.24 6.09
CA LYS A 14 -16.06 27.43 6.94
C LYS A 14 -14.80 28.23 6.59
N LYS A 15 -14.97 29.55 6.45
CA LYS A 15 -13.89 30.50 6.14
C LYS A 15 -12.72 30.45 7.14
N GLU A 16 -12.99 30.12 8.40
CA GLU A 16 -11.99 29.94 9.46
C GLU A 16 -11.00 28.78 9.16
N ASN A 17 -11.44 27.77 8.41
CA ASN A 17 -10.61 26.62 8.05
C ASN A 17 -9.91 26.78 6.70
N ALA A 18 -10.22 27.85 5.94
CA ALA A 18 -9.69 28.09 4.61
C ALA A 18 -8.15 28.11 4.55
N THR A 19 -7.52 28.81 5.51
CA THR A 19 -6.05 28.88 5.62
C THR A 19 -5.42 27.53 5.94
N LYS A 20 -6.05 26.74 6.83
CA LYS A 20 -5.60 25.40 7.17
C LYS A 20 -5.65 24.46 5.95
N PHE A 21 -6.72 24.51 5.17
CA PHE A 21 -6.83 23.71 3.94
C PHE A 21 -5.83 24.14 2.87
N MET A 22 -5.59 25.45 2.70
CA MET A 22 -4.57 25.94 1.77
C MET A 22 -3.16 25.47 2.18
N ILE A 23 -2.79 25.60 3.47
CA ILE A 23 -1.48 25.16 3.98
C ILE A 23 -1.34 23.64 3.80
N MET A 24 -2.36 22.87 4.16
CA MET A 24 -2.36 21.42 3.99
C MET A 24 -2.21 21.03 2.51
N GLY A 25 -2.90 21.73 1.61
CA GLY A 25 -2.80 21.55 0.17
C GLY A 25 -1.39 21.79 -0.35
N VAL A 26 -0.75 22.90 0.04
CA VAL A 26 0.64 23.22 -0.35
C VAL A 26 1.62 22.17 0.19
N LEU A 27 1.48 21.75 1.46
CA LEU A 27 2.32 20.72 2.04
C LEU A 27 2.21 19.38 1.29
N LEU A 28 0.99 19.00 0.88
CA LEU A 28 0.76 17.79 0.09
C LEU A 28 1.39 17.88 -1.30
N VAL A 29 1.29 19.03 -1.98
CA VAL A 29 1.94 19.22 -3.28
C VAL A 29 3.46 19.11 -3.15
N ILE A 30 4.05 19.74 -2.13
CA ILE A 30 5.49 19.66 -1.84
C ILE A 30 5.88 18.20 -1.55
N LEU A 31 5.13 17.50 -0.71
CA LEU A 31 5.38 16.10 -0.39
C LEU A 31 5.29 15.21 -1.62
N GLY A 32 4.28 15.40 -2.46
CA GLY A 32 4.13 14.67 -3.72
C GLY A 32 5.30 14.92 -4.67
N PHE A 33 5.75 16.17 -4.80
CA PHE A 33 6.92 16.50 -5.62
C PHE A 33 8.20 15.85 -5.06
N LEU A 34 8.43 15.92 -3.75
CA LEU A 34 9.55 15.27 -3.08
C LEU A 34 9.54 13.76 -3.29
N CYS A 35 8.38 13.11 -3.26
CA CYS A 35 8.26 11.68 -3.55
C CYS A 35 8.56 11.33 -5.01
N ILE A 36 8.27 12.24 -5.96
CA ILE A 36 8.64 12.06 -7.38
C ILE A 36 10.15 12.18 -7.56
N THR A 37 10.76 13.24 -7.02
CA THR A 37 12.18 13.53 -7.16
C THR A 37 13.04 12.50 -6.42
N PHE A 38 12.68 12.21 -5.17
CA PHE A 38 13.37 11.25 -4.31
C PHE A 38 12.55 9.97 -4.18
N LYS A 39 12.62 9.11 -5.21
CA LYS A 39 11.90 7.83 -5.23
C LYS A 39 12.16 6.97 -3.99
N THR A 40 13.36 7.03 -3.43
CA THR A 40 13.71 6.35 -2.16
C THR A 40 12.87 6.82 -0.98
N LEU A 41 12.58 8.12 -0.87
CA LEU A 41 11.70 8.66 0.18
C LEU A 41 10.26 8.18 -0.01
N GLY A 42 9.76 8.20 -1.25
CA GLY A 42 8.43 7.69 -1.56
C GLY A 42 8.28 6.21 -1.19
N ILE A 43 9.29 5.38 -1.47
CA ILE A 43 9.28 3.95 -1.08
C ILE A 43 9.20 3.81 0.44
N LYS A 44 10.00 4.59 1.18
CA LYS A 44 9.95 4.58 2.66
C LYS A 44 8.57 4.96 3.18
N LEU A 45 8.00 6.05 2.66
CA LEU A 45 6.69 6.53 3.07
C LEU A 45 5.60 5.49 2.85
N ILE A 46 5.57 4.82 1.69
CA ILE A 46 4.62 3.74 1.41
C ILE A 46 4.82 2.55 2.36
N SER A 47 6.06 2.13 2.58
CA SER A 47 6.34 1.03 3.52
C SER A 47 5.95 1.39 4.95
N TRP A 48 6.10 2.66 5.36
CA TRP A 48 5.67 3.12 6.67
C TRP A 48 4.15 3.19 6.80
N THR A 49 3.41 3.66 5.79
CA THR A 49 1.94 3.62 5.82
C THR A 49 1.43 2.18 5.89
N PHE A 50 2.02 1.25 5.14
CA PHE A 50 1.71 -0.18 5.28
C PHE A 50 2.09 -0.72 6.67
N GLY A 51 3.23 -0.30 7.24
CA GLY A 51 3.64 -0.65 8.59
C GLY A 51 2.63 -0.19 9.66
N VAL A 52 2.15 1.05 9.56
CA VAL A 52 1.09 1.58 10.46
C VAL A 52 -0.21 0.79 10.30
N ALA A 53 -0.60 0.45 9.08
CA ALA A 53 -1.78 -0.40 8.85
C ALA A 53 -1.63 -1.79 9.49
N LEU A 54 -0.44 -2.40 9.39
CA LEU A 54 -0.15 -3.68 10.05
C LEU A 54 -0.13 -3.57 11.59
N LEU A 55 0.35 -2.46 12.15
CA LEU A 55 0.24 -2.21 13.60
C LEU A 55 -1.21 -2.17 14.05
N PHE A 56 -2.09 -1.57 13.24
CA PHE A 56 -3.52 -1.57 13.54
C PHE A 56 -4.10 -3.00 13.52
N PHE A 57 -3.74 -3.83 12.54
CA PHE A 57 -4.14 -5.25 12.53
C PHE A 57 -3.56 -6.03 13.71
N ALA A 58 -2.30 -5.78 14.08
CA ALA A 58 -1.68 -6.37 15.25
C ALA A 58 -2.40 -5.95 16.55
N TYR A 59 -2.87 -4.71 16.64
CA TYR A 59 -3.68 -4.25 17.75
C TYR A 59 -5.04 -4.98 17.82
N LEU A 60 -5.73 -5.13 16.68
CA LEU A 60 -7.00 -5.88 16.62
C LEU A 60 -6.81 -7.35 17.01
N ASN A 61 -5.74 -7.98 16.55
CA ASN A 61 -5.44 -9.37 16.89
C ASN A 61 -5.04 -9.52 18.37
N LEU A 62 -4.34 -8.54 18.95
CA LEU A 62 -4.07 -8.51 20.40
C LEU A 62 -5.36 -8.45 21.22
N LYS A 63 -6.34 -7.64 20.78
CA LYS A 63 -7.66 -7.58 21.41
C LYS A 63 -8.37 -8.93 21.35
N ASN A 64 -8.35 -9.59 20.19
CA ASN A 64 -8.92 -10.93 20.03
C ASN A 64 -8.24 -11.96 20.95
N ILE A 65 -6.91 -11.94 21.07
CA ILE A 65 -6.17 -12.81 22.00
C ILE A 65 -6.59 -12.54 23.45
N ASN A 66 -6.78 -11.27 23.84
CA ASN A 66 -7.23 -10.93 25.18
C ASN A 66 -8.65 -11.44 25.49
N GLU A 67 -9.53 -11.45 24.51
CA GLU A 67 -10.88 -12.02 24.62
C GLU A 67 -10.80 -13.55 24.71
N LEU A 68 -10.06 -14.20 23.81
CA LEU A 68 -9.85 -15.65 23.81
C LEU A 68 -9.21 -16.13 25.12
N LYS A 69 -8.26 -15.39 25.68
CA LYS A 69 -7.62 -15.75 26.96
C LYS A 69 -8.60 -15.81 28.14
N ARG A 70 -9.75 -15.14 28.06
CA ARG A 70 -10.79 -15.17 29.09
C ARG A 70 -11.70 -16.41 28.99
N TYR A 71 -11.84 -17.00 27.80
CA TYR A 71 -12.89 -17.99 27.52
C TYR A 71 -12.41 -19.29 26.87
N ALA A 72 -11.20 -19.33 26.32
CA ALA A 72 -10.69 -20.43 25.48
C ALA A 72 -9.47 -21.14 26.10
N ALA A 73 -9.27 -22.39 25.69
CA ALA A 73 -8.12 -23.20 26.11
C ALA A 73 -6.81 -22.69 25.46
N LYS A 74 -5.67 -22.97 26.10
CA LYS A 74 -4.34 -22.53 25.62
C LYS A 74 -4.02 -23.00 24.19
N GLU A 75 -4.59 -24.11 23.75
CA GLU A 75 -4.36 -24.68 22.42
C GLU A 75 -5.03 -23.87 21.31
N GLU A 76 -6.20 -23.29 21.57
CA GLU A 76 -6.93 -22.43 20.64
C GLU A 76 -6.32 -21.02 20.54
N ILE A 77 -5.59 -20.60 21.58
CA ILE A 77 -4.92 -19.28 21.64
C ILE A 77 -3.60 -19.26 20.85
N LYS A 78 -2.89 -20.40 20.81
CA LYS A 78 -1.60 -20.56 20.11
C LYS A 78 -1.58 -20.02 18.66
N PRO A 79 -2.53 -20.36 17.78
CA PRO A 79 -2.51 -19.84 16.41
C PRO A 79 -2.60 -18.31 16.36
N SER A 80 -3.49 -17.70 17.15
CA SER A 80 -3.65 -16.25 17.21
C SER A 80 -2.38 -15.56 17.74
N THR A 81 -1.71 -16.15 18.74
CA THR A 81 -0.42 -15.63 19.24
C THR A 81 0.71 -15.74 18.21
N ASN A 82 0.73 -16.80 17.39
CA ASN A 82 1.72 -16.93 16.32
C ASN A 82 1.52 -15.85 15.24
N VAL A 83 0.26 -15.62 14.85
CA VAL A 83 -0.10 -14.54 13.92
C VAL A 83 0.32 -13.18 14.48
N GLN A 84 0.15 -12.95 15.79
CA GLN A 84 0.60 -11.70 16.44
C GLN A 84 2.10 -11.47 16.26
N TRP A 85 2.91 -12.50 16.54
CA TRP A 85 4.37 -12.41 16.38
C TRP A 85 4.76 -12.14 14.93
N ILE A 86 4.13 -12.83 13.97
CA ILE A 86 4.36 -12.59 12.54
C ILE A 86 4.06 -11.13 12.18
N LEU A 87 2.90 -10.61 12.58
CA LEU A 87 2.50 -9.23 12.30
C LEU A 87 3.51 -8.21 12.85
N ILE A 88 3.98 -8.38 14.08
CA ILE A 88 4.96 -7.48 14.70
C ILE A 88 6.31 -7.56 13.98
N VAL A 89 6.80 -8.76 13.70
CA VAL A 89 8.09 -8.95 13.00
C VAL A 89 8.02 -8.35 11.59
N THR A 90 6.95 -8.60 10.83
CA THR A 90 6.74 -8.02 9.50
C THR A 90 6.69 -6.49 9.57
N CYS A 91 6.03 -5.94 10.59
CA CYS A 91 5.96 -4.51 10.81
C CYS A 91 7.36 -3.88 11.05
N ILE A 92 8.15 -4.47 11.96
CA ILE A 92 9.52 -4.00 12.25
C ILE A 92 10.36 -4.03 10.97
N LEU A 93 10.29 -5.13 10.23
CA LEU A 93 10.99 -5.27 8.96
C LEU A 93 10.62 -4.15 7.99
N LEU A 94 9.34 -3.84 7.82
CA LEU A 94 8.88 -2.77 6.92
C LEU A 94 9.38 -1.37 7.30
N PHE A 95 9.50 -1.08 8.59
CA PHE A 95 10.05 0.19 9.07
C PHE A 95 11.57 0.30 8.89
N VAL A 96 12.30 -0.78 9.21
CA VAL A 96 13.77 -0.78 9.24
C VAL A 96 14.37 -0.99 7.84
N PHE A 97 13.81 -1.91 7.05
CA PHE A 97 14.35 -2.31 5.74
C PHE A 97 13.33 -2.20 4.59
N PRO A 98 12.68 -1.04 4.39
CA PRO A 98 11.60 -0.89 3.41
C PRO A 98 12.02 -1.26 1.99
N GLN A 99 13.21 -0.82 1.56
CA GLN A 99 13.71 -1.09 0.21
C GLN A 99 14.00 -2.58 -0.03
N LYS A 100 14.61 -3.27 0.94
CA LYS A 100 14.96 -4.70 0.79
C LYS A 100 13.71 -5.55 0.69
N ILE A 101 12.69 -5.24 1.48
CA ILE A 101 11.42 -5.99 1.48
C ILE A 101 10.68 -5.78 0.17
N GLN A 102 10.57 -4.53 -0.30
CA GLN A 102 9.98 -4.22 -1.60
C GLN A 102 10.71 -4.93 -2.74
N SER A 103 12.04 -5.01 -2.67
CA SER A 103 12.88 -5.74 -3.62
C SER A 103 12.58 -7.24 -3.61
N ILE A 104 12.47 -7.86 -2.43
CA ILE A 104 12.15 -9.29 -2.29
C ILE A 104 10.75 -9.58 -2.86
N PHE A 105 9.75 -8.75 -2.53
CA PHE A 105 8.40 -8.90 -3.06
C PHE A 105 8.37 -8.79 -4.59
N SER A 106 9.08 -7.82 -5.16
CA SER A 106 9.19 -7.67 -6.62
C SER A 106 9.82 -8.90 -7.27
N LEU A 107 10.89 -9.44 -6.69
CA LEU A 107 11.55 -10.65 -7.18
C LEU A 107 10.64 -11.87 -7.13
N LEU A 108 10.00 -12.12 -5.99
CA LEU A 108 9.07 -13.24 -5.81
C LEU A 108 7.90 -13.15 -6.81
N LEU A 109 7.35 -11.96 -7.00
CA LEU A 109 6.26 -11.73 -7.94
C LEU A 109 6.73 -11.90 -9.39
N GLY A 110 7.94 -11.43 -9.72
CA GLY A 110 8.57 -11.63 -11.03
C GLY A 110 8.76 -13.11 -11.36
N PHE A 111 9.33 -13.89 -10.44
CA PHE A 111 9.48 -15.34 -10.60
C PHE A 111 8.14 -16.05 -10.73
N TYR A 112 7.17 -15.71 -9.88
CA TYR A 112 5.82 -16.27 -9.95
C TYR A 112 5.16 -16.02 -11.31
N LEU A 113 5.26 -14.80 -11.85
CA LEU A 113 4.71 -14.47 -13.16
C LEU A 113 5.36 -15.28 -14.28
N ILE A 114 6.70 -15.36 -14.30
CA ILE A 114 7.42 -16.12 -15.32
C ILE A 114 7.07 -17.60 -15.23
N PHE A 115 7.10 -18.19 -14.03
CA PHE A 115 6.77 -19.59 -13.83
C PHE A 115 5.35 -19.90 -14.31
N ASN A 116 4.37 -19.06 -13.96
CA ASN A 116 3.01 -19.22 -14.42
C ASN A 116 2.90 -19.14 -15.96
N GLN A 117 3.62 -18.22 -16.61
CA GLN A 117 3.63 -18.14 -18.08
C GLN A 117 4.31 -19.34 -18.74
N LEU A 118 5.37 -19.91 -18.12
CA LEU A 118 6.00 -21.14 -18.59
C LEU A 118 5.04 -22.33 -18.53
N VAL A 119 4.28 -22.47 -17.43
CA VAL A 119 3.26 -23.51 -17.29
C VAL A 119 2.17 -23.36 -18.37
N VAL A 120 1.68 -22.14 -18.58
CA VAL A 120 0.69 -21.86 -19.64
C VAL A 120 1.24 -22.17 -21.02
N PHE A 121 2.51 -21.84 -21.28
CA PHE A 121 3.19 -22.16 -22.54
C PHE A 121 3.26 -23.68 -22.78
N VAL A 122 3.71 -24.45 -21.78
CA VAL A 122 3.76 -25.93 -21.87
C VAL A 122 2.38 -26.53 -22.09
N ASN A 123 1.39 -26.09 -21.32
CA ASN A 123 0.01 -26.59 -21.43
C ASN A 123 -0.65 -26.21 -22.76
N SER A 124 -0.29 -25.05 -23.33
CA SER A 124 -0.82 -24.60 -24.62
C SER A 124 -0.38 -25.45 -25.80
N LYS A 125 0.76 -26.13 -25.68
CA LYS A 125 1.26 -27.03 -26.72
C LYS A 125 0.38 -28.28 -26.87
N ASN A 126 -0.25 -28.72 -25.78
CA ASN A 126 -0.97 -29.98 -25.70
C ASN A 126 -2.50 -29.81 -25.59
N ASN A 127 -3.00 -28.57 -25.46
CA ASN A 127 -4.43 -28.31 -25.27
C ASN A 127 -4.94 -27.21 -26.22
N PRO A 128 -5.85 -27.52 -27.17
CA PRO A 128 -6.37 -26.54 -28.14
C PRO A 128 -7.20 -25.41 -27.50
N TYR A 129 -7.67 -25.60 -26.26
CA TYR A 129 -8.42 -24.59 -25.50
C TYR A 129 -7.52 -23.61 -24.71
N SER A 130 -6.25 -23.95 -24.50
CA SER A 130 -5.29 -23.09 -23.81
C SER A 130 -4.38 -22.43 -24.83
N LYS A 131 -4.73 -21.25 -25.35
CA LYS A 131 -3.88 -20.54 -26.32
C LYS A 131 -2.92 -19.59 -25.62
N PHE A 132 -1.65 -19.61 -26.02
CA PHE A 132 -0.68 -18.61 -25.60
C PHE A 132 -0.94 -17.29 -26.35
N THR A 133 -1.51 -16.30 -25.66
CA THR A 133 -1.93 -15.02 -26.25
C THR A 133 -0.88 -13.94 -26.09
N THR A 134 -0.98 -12.85 -26.86
CA THR A 134 -0.15 -11.63 -26.72
C THR A 134 -0.09 -11.10 -25.28
N TRP A 135 -1.18 -11.24 -24.50
CA TRP A 135 -1.21 -10.84 -23.09
C TRP A 135 -0.22 -11.65 -22.23
N ASN A 136 0.04 -12.91 -22.56
CA ASN A 136 1.00 -13.75 -21.86
C ASN A 136 2.43 -13.28 -22.13
N ILE A 137 2.72 -12.83 -23.35
CA ILE A 137 4.01 -12.21 -23.71
C ILE A 137 4.25 -10.96 -22.86
N VAL A 138 3.24 -10.09 -22.74
CA VAL A 138 3.32 -8.88 -21.90
C VAL A 138 3.60 -9.24 -20.44
N LYS A 139 2.90 -10.25 -19.89
CA LYS A 139 3.14 -10.73 -18.51
C LYS A 139 4.57 -11.26 -18.32
N THR A 140 5.09 -12.01 -19.28
CA THR A 140 6.47 -12.51 -19.23
C THR A 140 7.48 -11.37 -19.23
N LEU A 141 7.32 -10.39 -20.12
CA LEU A 141 8.18 -9.20 -20.17
C LEU A 141 8.12 -8.40 -18.87
N PHE A 142 6.92 -8.26 -18.29
CA PHE A 142 6.74 -7.61 -16.99
C PHE A 142 7.45 -8.39 -15.87
N GLY A 143 7.33 -9.72 -15.86
CA GLY A 143 8.04 -10.59 -14.92
C GLY A 143 9.56 -10.45 -15.02
N ILE A 144 10.12 -10.41 -16.24
CA ILE A 144 11.55 -10.18 -16.48
C ILE A 144 11.97 -8.80 -15.95
N CYS A 145 11.17 -7.76 -16.22
CA CYS A 145 11.44 -6.40 -15.74
C CYS A 145 11.50 -6.34 -14.21
N LEU A 146 10.61 -7.05 -13.51
CA LEU A 146 10.60 -7.14 -12.04
C LEU A 146 11.83 -7.85 -11.46
N ILE A 147 12.41 -8.79 -12.20
CA ILE A 147 13.64 -9.50 -11.78
C ILE A 147 14.88 -8.63 -12.01
N LEU A 148 15.00 -8.05 -13.21
CA LEU A 148 16.14 -7.20 -13.56
C LEU A 148 16.17 -5.90 -12.77
N SER A 149 14.99 -5.35 -12.45
CA SER A 149 14.85 -4.12 -11.69
C SER A 149 13.89 -4.35 -10.52
N PRO A 150 14.38 -4.88 -9.38
CA PRO A 150 13.53 -5.29 -8.28
C PRO A 150 12.89 -4.12 -7.51
N LEU A 151 13.28 -2.87 -7.82
CA LEU A 151 12.61 -1.67 -7.31
C LEU A 151 11.69 -1.02 -8.35
N PHE A 152 11.54 -1.60 -9.54
CA PHE A 152 10.72 -1.03 -10.60
C PHE A 152 9.27 -0.86 -10.15
N LEU A 153 8.66 -1.92 -9.59
CA LEU A 153 7.27 -1.90 -9.14
C LEU A 153 7.04 -0.83 -8.07
N SER A 154 7.91 -0.78 -7.06
CA SER A 154 7.78 0.19 -5.97
C SER A 154 7.98 1.63 -6.47
N ARG A 155 8.95 1.88 -7.35
CA ARG A 155 9.13 3.21 -7.99
C ARG A 155 7.95 3.60 -8.86
N PHE A 156 7.34 2.65 -9.56
CA PHE A 156 6.17 2.87 -10.38
C PHE A 156 4.95 3.24 -9.52
N ILE A 157 4.68 2.47 -8.46
CA ILE A 157 3.61 2.75 -7.49
C ILE A 157 3.83 4.11 -6.82
N VAL A 158 5.06 4.43 -6.39
CA VAL A 158 5.40 5.74 -5.83
C VAL A 158 5.06 6.86 -6.79
N SER A 159 5.34 6.70 -8.09
CA SER A 159 5.04 7.72 -9.10
C SER A 159 3.54 7.97 -9.21
N ILE A 160 2.74 6.90 -9.28
CA ILE A 160 1.27 7.00 -9.35
C ILE A 160 0.71 7.62 -8.06
N MET A 161 1.14 7.15 -6.89
CA MET A 161 0.69 7.68 -5.61
C MET A 161 1.05 9.15 -5.42
N SER A 162 2.26 9.54 -5.82
CA SER A 162 2.70 10.94 -5.74
C SER A 162 1.86 11.84 -6.64
N PHE A 163 1.48 11.36 -7.82
CA PHE A 163 0.57 12.07 -8.72
C PHE A 163 -0.80 12.30 -8.06
N PHE A 164 -1.39 11.28 -7.42
CA PHE A 164 -2.64 11.44 -6.67
C PHE A 164 -2.51 12.41 -5.49
N ILE A 165 -1.39 12.36 -4.75
CA ILE A 165 -1.12 13.28 -3.64
C ILE A 165 -1.08 14.73 -4.12
N ILE A 166 -0.44 14.99 -5.27
CA ILE A 166 -0.39 16.33 -5.88
C ILE A 166 -1.80 16.79 -6.28
N LEU A 167 -2.57 15.93 -6.96
CA LEU A 167 -3.95 16.25 -7.34
C LEU A 167 -4.82 16.58 -6.13
N PHE A 168 -4.70 15.78 -5.06
CA PHE A 168 -5.45 16.02 -3.83
C PHE A 168 -5.00 17.32 -3.13
N GLY A 169 -3.68 17.59 -3.10
CA GLY A 169 -3.15 18.84 -2.57
C GLY A 169 -3.65 20.08 -3.33
N LEU A 170 -3.69 20.01 -4.67
CA LEU A 170 -4.28 21.07 -5.50
C LEU A 170 -5.77 21.24 -5.23
N ALA A 171 -6.54 20.14 -5.13
CA ALA A 171 -7.96 20.20 -4.83
C ALA A 171 -8.23 20.88 -3.47
N LEU A 172 -7.46 20.54 -2.43
CA LEU A 172 -7.55 21.18 -1.12
C LEU A 172 -7.16 22.65 -1.16
N PHE A 173 -6.11 23.00 -1.90
CA PHE A 173 -5.69 24.39 -2.06
C PHE A 173 -6.78 25.25 -2.72
N PHE A 174 -7.36 24.76 -3.83
CA PHE A 174 -8.44 25.47 -4.52
C PHE A 174 -9.73 25.55 -3.68
N SER A 175 -10.06 24.47 -2.95
CA SER A 175 -11.18 24.45 -2.02
C SER A 175 -11.00 25.49 -0.91
N GLY A 176 -9.82 25.53 -0.27
CA GLY A 176 -9.49 26.54 0.74
C GLY A 176 -9.54 27.97 0.18
N ASN A 177 -9.03 28.20 -1.03
CA ASN A 177 -9.10 29.51 -1.67
C ASN A 177 -10.56 29.94 -1.96
N LYS A 178 -11.42 29.00 -2.36
CA LYS A 178 -12.85 29.25 -2.57
C LYS A 178 -13.53 29.61 -1.25
N SER A 179 -13.30 28.84 -0.19
CA SER A 179 -13.86 29.09 1.15
C SER A 179 -13.30 30.35 1.83
N ARG A 180 -12.22 30.94 1.32
CA ARG A 180 -11.75 32.26 1.76
C ARG A 180 -12.54 33.41 1.12
N LYS A 181 -13.00 33.21 -0.12
CA LYS A 181 -13.70 34.23 -0.91
C LYS A 181 -15.17 34.35 -0.55
N TYR A 182 -15.81 33.23 -0.20
CA TYR A 182 -17.19 33.16 0.31
C TYR A 182 -17.18 33.03 1.84
#